data_AF-A0A259HBV0-F1
#
_entry.id   AF-A0A259HBV0-F1
#
_cell.length_a   1.000
_cell.length_b   1.000
_cell.length_c   1.000
_cell.angle_alpha   90.00
_cell.angle_beta   90.00
_cell.angle_gamma   90.00
#
_symmetry.space_group_name_H-M   'P 1'
#
loop_
_entity.id
_entity.type
_entity.pdbx_description
1 polymer ?
#
loop_
_entity_poly.entity_id
_entity_poly.type
_entity_poly.pdbx_seq_one_letter_code
_entity_poly.pdbx_strand_id
1 'polypeptide(L)' 'MNDELWISSKKLEDLAQELAKTFSLDEEEAMGLVYEEWDLVEDLFHSNATIKTIHSRLMEEINHTYRIA' A
#
# COMPACT_ATOMS: atom_id res chain seq x y z
N MET A 1 -3.08 24.51 -6.05
CA MET A 1 -3.92 23.65 -6.90
C MET A 1 -3.79 22.28 -6.29
N ASN A 2 -4.84 21.82 -5.62
CA ASN A 2 -4.86 20.48 -5.06
C ASN A 2 -5.03 19.54 -6.26
N ASP A 3 -3.92 19.05 -6.78
CA ASP A 3 -3.94 17.84 -7.60
C ASP A 3 -4.32 16.70 -6.64
N GLU A 4 -5.59 16.65 -6.26
CA GLU A 4 -6.20 15.45 -5.69
C GLU A 4 -6.08 14.39 -6.78
N LEU A 5 -4.97 13.68 -6.76
CA LEU A 5 -4.72 12.54 -7.62
C LEU A 5 -5.60 11.42 -7.07
N TRP A 6 -6.77 11.27 -7.69
CA TRP A 6 -7.73 10.24 -7.33
C TRP A 6 -7.13 8.85 -7.60
N ILE A 7 -6.62 8.21 -6.56
CA ILE A 7 -6.25 6.79 -6.61
C ILE A 7 -7.57 6.01 -6.68
N SER A 8 -7.82 5.37 -7.81
CA SER A 8 -9.03 4.57 -8.00
C SER A 8 -9.12 3.47 -6.94
N SER A 9 -10.31 3.24 -6.37
CA SER A 9 -10.56 2.18 -5.39
C SER A 9 -10.04 0.81 -5.83
N LYS A 10 -10.16 0.48 -7.13
CA LYS A 10 -9.59 -0.75 -7.70
C LYS A 10 -8.08 -0.92 -7.48
N LYS A 11 -7.31 0.17 -7.60
CA LYS A 11 -5.85 0.14 -7.35
C LYS A 11 -5.54 -0.11 -5.88
N LEU A 12 -6.38 0.40 -4.97
CA LEU A 12 -6.26 0.17 -3.54
C LEU A 12 -6.63 -1.28 -3.20
N GLU A 13 -7.70 -1.81 -3.78
CA GLU A 13 -8.09 -3.22 -3.66
C GLU A 13 -7.00 -4.15 -4.19
N ASP A 14 -6.43 -3.88 -5.37
CA ASP A 14 -5.33 -4.66 -5.94
C ASP A 14 -4.11 -4.66 -5.01
N LEU A 15 -3.80 -3.52 -4.38
CA LEU A 15 -2.71 -3.41 -3.40
C LEU A 15 -3.01 -4.18 -2.11
N ALA A 16 -4.20 -4.01 -1.56
CA ALA A 16 -4.64 -4.70 -0.35
C ALA A 16 -4.65 -6.23 -0.55
N GLN A 17 -5.05 -6.72 -1.72
CA GLN A 17 -4.99 -8.16 -2.03
C GLN A 17 -3.56 -8.72 -2.01
N GLU A 18 -2.56 -7.96 -2.47
CA GLU A 18 -1.15 -8.39 -2.43
C GLU A 18 -0.60 -8.36 -0.99
N LEU A 19 -0.96 -7.35 -0.20
CA LEU A 19 -0.60 -7.28 1.22
C LEU A 19 -1.26 -8.40 2.03
N ALA A 20 -2.55 -8.67 1.80
CA ALA A 20 -3.29 -9.75 2.43
C ALA A 20 -2.62 -11.10 2.23
N LYS A 21 -2.21 -11.42 0.98
CA LYS A 21 -1.47 -12.65 0.67
C LYS A 21 -0.12 -12.71 1.37
N THR A 22 0.59 -11.59 1.42
CA THR A 22 1.96 -11.54 1.94
C THR A 22 2.01 -11.67 3.47
N PHE A 23 1.09 -11.00 4.16
CA PHE A 23 1.01 -11.02 5.62
C PHE A 23 0.02 -12.06 6.16
N SER A 24 -0.65 -12.83 5.29
CA SER A 24 -1.72 -13.77 5.67
C SER A 24 -2.84 -13.10 6.47
N LEU A 25 -3.20 -11.88 6.07
CA LEU A 25 -4.26 -11.06 6.66
C LEU A 25 -5.57 -11.25 5.88
N ASP A 26 -6.68 -10.87 6.50
CA ASP A 26 -7.93 -10.69 5.76
C ASP A 26 -7.94 -9.36 4.95
N GLU A 27 -8.97 -9.19 4.12
CA GLU A 27 -9.09 -8.02 3.24
C GLU A 27 -9.32 -6.71 4.02
N GLU A 28 -10.00 -6.77 5.16
CA GLU A 28 -10.26 -5.59 6.01
C GLU A 28 -8.98 -5.15 6.71
N GLU A 29 -8.21 -6.09 7.27
CA GLU A 29 -6.91 -5.87 7.87
C GLU A 29 -5.90 -5.31 6.87
N ALA A 30 -5.83 -5.90 5.66
CA ALA A 30 -4.93 -5.43 4.62
C ALA A 30 -5.30 -4.04 4.09
N MET A 31 -6.60 -3.74 3.99
CA MET A 31 -7.07 -2.40 3.64
C MET A 31 -6.79 -1.40 4.77
N GLY A 32 -6.89 -1.85 6.02
CA GLY A 32 -6.45 -1.09 7.20
C GLY A 32 -5.00 -0.64 7.06
N LEU A 33 -4.09 -1.56 6.73
CA LEU A 33 -2.68 -1.23 6.50
C LEU A 33 -2.47 -0.21 5.36
N VAL A 34 -3.24 -0.31 4.28
CA VAL A 34 -3.17 0.67 3.18
C VAL A 34 -3.54 2.08 3.66
N TYR A 35 -4.55 2.20 4.53
CA TYR A 35 -4.95 3.50 5.09
C TYR A 35 -4.06 3.98 6.23
N GLU A 36 -3.49 3.07 7.02
CA GLU A 36 -2.50 3.41 8.05
C GLU A 36 -1.23 4.01 7.43
N GLU A 37 -0.79 3.45 6.30
CA GLU A 37 0.41 3.89 5.56
C GLU A 37 0.06 4.84 4.39
N TRP A 38 -1.06 5.58 4.48
CA TRP A 38 -1.63 6.34 3.36
C TRP A 38 -0.64 7.30 2.70
N ASP A 39 0.14 8.06 3.46
CA ASP A 39 1.07 9.05 2.91
C ASP A 39 2.10 8.39 1.98
N LEU A 40 2.63 7.22 2.35
CA LEU A 40 3.56 6.45 1.53
C LEU A 40 2.88 5.84 0.31
N VAL A 41 1.67 5.29 0.49
CA VAL A 41 0.86 4.74 -0.60
C VAL A 41 0.58 5.82 -1.65
N GLU A 42 0.17 6.99 -1.19
CA GLU A 42 -0.14 8.16 -2.00
C GLU A 42 1.08 8.58 -2.83
N ASP A 43 2.23 8.78 -2.18
CA ASP A 43 3.48 9.14 -2.85
C ASP A 43 3.91 8.12 -3.91
N LEU A 44 3.78 6.82 -3.62
CA LEU A 44 4.16 5.74 -4.53
C LEU A 44 3.20 5.66 -5.74
N PHE A 45 1.91 5.90 -5.56
CA PHE A 45 0.98 6.00 -6.67
C PHE A 45 1.22 7.26 -7.51
N HIS A 46 1.56 8.37 -6.87
CA HIS A 46 1.89 9.64 -7.53
C HIS A 46 3.18 9.56 -8.35
N SER A 47 4.14 8.73 -7.93
CA SER A 47 5.34 8.45 -8.71
C SER A 47 5.08 7.55 -9.93
N ASN A 48 3.81 7.25 -10.26
CA ASN A 48 3.38 6.31 -11.31
C ASN A 48 4.02 4.92 -11.16
N ALA A 49 4.27 4.47 -9.93
CA ALA A 49 4.82 3.15 -9.69
C ALA A 49 3.78 2.06 -10.01
N THR A 50 4.26 0.89 -10.44
CA THR A 50 3.39 -0.28 -10.64
C THR A 50 3.00 -0.88 -9.29
N ILE A 51 1.83 -1.54 -9.18
CA ILE A 51 1.38 -2.20 -7.94
C ILE A 51 2.48 -3.07 -7.31
N LYS A 52 3.21 -3.83 -8.13
CA LYS A 52 4.35 -4.64 -7.67
C LYS A 52 5.44 -3.81 -6.98
N THR A 53 5.74 -2.63 -7.51
CA THR A 53 6.73 -1.71 -6.93
C THR A 53 6.20 -1.10 -5.63
N ILE A 54 4.93 -0.69 -5.63
CA ILE A 54 4.26 -0.12 -4.44
C ILE A 54 4.26 -1.15 -3.31
N HIS A 55 3.82 -2.37 -3.60
CA HIS A 55 3.87 -3.49 -2.67
C HIS A 55 5.28 -3.76 -2.13
N SER A 56 6.29 -3.84 -3.00
CA SER A 56 7.67 -4.07 -2.57
C SER A 56 8.20 -2.97 -1.63
N ARG A 57 7.84 -1.70 -1.89
CA ARG A 57 8.29 -0.57 -1.07
C ARG A 57 7.55 -0.51 0.27
N LEU A 58 6.25 -0.75 0.28
CA LEU A 58 5.49 -0.91 1.51
C LEU A 58 6.03 -2.04 2.37
N MET A 59 6.40 -3.17 1.76
CA MET A 59 7.04 -4.28 2.48
C MET A 59 8.38 -3.87 3.12
N GLU A 60 9.22 -3.13 2.40
CA GLU A 60 10.48 -2.62 2.94
C GLU A 60 10.24 -1.70 4.14
N GLU A 61 9.31 -0.75 4.03
CA GLU A 61 9.01 0.21 5.08
C GLU A 61 8.31 -0.42 6.30
N ILE A 62 7.35 -1.33 6.08
CA ILE A 62 6.70 -2.08 7.17
C ILE A 62 7.74 -2.94 7.90
N ASN A 63 8.59 -3.68 7.18
CA ASN A 63 9.63 -4.49 7.82
C ASN A 63 10.65 -3.62 8.58
N HIS A 64 11.02 -2.46 8.04
CA HIS A 64 11.93 -1.52 8.69
C HIS A 64 11.31 -0.90 9.95
N THR A 65 10.06 -0.45 9.86
CA THR A 65 9.32 0.24 10.93
C THR A 65 8.95 -0.72 12.06
N TYR A 66 8.44 -1.90 11.73
CA TYR A 66 7.97 -2.88 12.71
C TYR A 66 9.05 -3.88 13.14
N ARG A 67 10.28 -3.79 12.60
CA ARG A 67 11.40 -4.72 12.88
C ARG A 67 10.95 -6.18 12.84
N ILE A 68 10.20 -6.56 11.81
CA ILE A 68 9.86 -7.97 11.57
C ILE A 68 11.17 -8.63 11.11
N ALA A 69 11.94 -9.12 12.08
CA ALA A 69 13.18 -9.87 11.95
C ALA A 69 12.92 -11.35 12.29
#